data_AF-A0A953Q4D4-F1
#
_entry.id   AF-A0A953Q4D4-F1
#
_cell.length_a   1.000
_cell.length_b   1.000
_cell.length_c   1.000
_cell.angle_alpha   90.00
_cell.angle_beta   90.00
_cell.angle_gamma   90.00
#
_symmetry.space_group_name_H-M   'P 1'
#
loop_
_entity.id
_entity.type
_entity.pdbx_description
1 polymer ?
#
loop_
_entity_poly.entity_id
_entity_poly.type
_entity_poly.pdbx_seq_one_letter_code
_entity_poly.pdbx_strand_id
1 'polypeptide(L)'
;MTDVDLARKLITRQASYYNGSHYLWGADGTMPGHNDGTKRPLTVVKWEKTSLDPAQPSVFAAATDVPFDGHYVCAGRWRNITGGRRARADELEAYLDGLKGQDPALWKPYYTYFTPRKIQGKDVPDAGLIVWGEDCRFAQHFDCISFINYVLSNTTTQVSKQDKTGNRIMWTANIEQWVNTTTPVKLDDPVVPADLVFRGDRSNKLDPNSKITWTHIGLLHENGNVIQAEQASMGVHTDEKYVPGGWTARGRLPTSLLRPDAW
;
A
#
# COMPACT_ATOMS: atom_id res chain seq x y z
N MET A 1 -4.85 -31.10 0.00
CA MET A 1 -4.55 -29.70 0.39
C MET A 1 -4.49 -29.70 1.90
N THR A 2 -3.37 -29.29 2.49
CA THR A 2 -3.23 -29.24 3.94
C THR A 2 -3.94 -28.01 4.51
N ASP A 3 -4.23 -28.04 5.81
CA ASP A 3 -4.69 -26.89 6.59
C ASP A 3 -3.81 -25.64 6.40
N VAL A 4 -2.50 -25.85 6.26
CA VAL A 4 -1.51 -24.79 6.00
C VAL A 4 -1.69 -24.20 4.59
N ASP A 5 -1.92 -25.05 3.58
CA ASP A 5 -2.14 -24.60 2.20
C ASP A 5 -3.43 -23.77 2.10
N LEU A 6 -4.50 -24.21 2.81
CA LEU A 6 -5.75 -23.49 2.86
C LEU A 6 -5.57 -22.10 3.52
N ALA A 7 -4.90 -22.03 4.67
CA ALA A 7 -4.62 -20.77 5.35
C ALA A 7 -3.85 -19.77 4.46
N ARG A 8 -2.87 -20.27 3.68
CA ARG A 8 -2.12 -19.44 2.72
C ARG A 8 -3.00 -18.89 1.61
N LYS A 9 -3.90 -19.70 1.06
CA LYS A 9 -4.86 -19.25 0.06
C LYS A 9 -5.84 -18.21 0.61
N LEU A 10 -6.23 -18.33 1.88
CA LEU A 10 -7.07 -17.34 2.54
C LEU A 10 -6.35 -15.99 2.69
N ILE A 11 -5.05 -15.98 3.04
CA ILE A 11 -4.23 -14.76 3.05
C ILE A 11 -4.23 -14.09 1.67
N THR A 12 -3.93 -14.84 0.60
CA THR A 12 -3.87 -14.25 -0.75
C THR A 12 -5.25 -13.82 -1.26
N ARG A 13 -6.32 -14.52 -0.87
CA ARG A 13 -7.69 -14.12 -1.17
C ARG A 13 -8.06 -12.82 -0.46
N GLN A 14 -7.74 -12.69 0.83
CA GLN A 14 -7.96 -11.46 1.59
C GLN A 14 -7.17 -10.30 0.98
N ALA A 15 -5.90 -10.51 0.62
CA ALA A 15 -5.09 -9.50 -0.04
C ALA A 15 -5.69 -9.06 -1.39
N SER A 16 -6.18 -10.02 -2.18
CA SER A 16 -6.79 -9.74 -3.49
C SER A 16 -8.10 -8.97 -3.39
N TYR A 17 -8.83 -9.06 -2.28
CA TYR A 17 -10.04 -8.28 -2.05
C TYR A 17 -9.76 -6.76 -2.07
N TYR A 18 -8.57 -6.36 -1.65
CA TYR A 18 -8.14 -4.96 -1.63
C TYR A 18 -7.46 -4.51 -2.92
N ASN A 19 -7.46 -5.33 -3.96
CA ASN A 19 -6.98 -4.92 -5.27
C ASN A 19 -7.75 -3.67 -5.74
N GLY A 20 -7.01 -2.62 -6.06
CA GLY A 20 -7.56 -1.31 -6.36
C GLY A 20 -7.77 -0.36 -5.16
N SER A 21 -7.30 -0.73 -3.98
CA SER A 21 -7.11 0.24 -2.90
C SER A 21 -5.99 1.22 -3.26
N HIS A 22 -5.98 2.38 -2.63
CA HIS A 22 -5.00 3.42 -2.90
C HIS A 22 -3.70 3.19 -2.12
N TYR A 23 -2.60 3.73 -2.65
CA TYR A 23 -1.34 3.79 -1.93
C TYR A 23 -1.15 5.18 -1.35
N LEU A 24 -0.75 5.25 -0.08
CA LEU A 24 -0.41 6.48 0.61
C LEU A 24 0.62 6.17 1.69
N TRP A 25 1.77 6.86 1.65
CA TRP A 25 2.87 6.63 2.59
C TRP A 25 2.40 6.79 4.05
N GLY A 26 2.72 5.80 4.88
CA GLY A 26 2.35 5.77 6.30
C GLY A 26 0.88 5.43 6.56
N ALA A 27 0.04 5.30 5.53
CA ALA A 27 -1.35 4.92 5.69
C ALA A 27 -1.46 3.49 6.21
N ASP A 28 -2.57 3.18 6.89
CA ASP A 28 -2.71 1.95 7.68
C ASP A 28 -3.92 1.11 7.26
N GLY A 29 -4.50 1.37 6.10
CA GLY A 29 -5.73 0.74 5.60
C GLY A 29 -7.01 1.52 5.88
N THR A 30 -6.93 2.67 6.57
CA THR A 30 -8.11 3.51 6.82
C THR A 30 -8.63 4.21 5.56
N MET A 31 -9.94 4.42 5.49
CA MET A 31 -10.54 5.44 4.64
C MET A 31 -10.38 6.84 5.29
N PRO A 32 -10.30 7.94 4.51
CA PRO A 32 -10.16 9.28 5.07
C PRO A 32 -11.30 9.64 6.04
N GLY A 33 -10.96 9.88 7.31
CA GLY A 33 -11.95 10.19 8.36
C GLY A 33 -12.63 8.98 9.00
N HIS A 34 -12.18 7.76 8.69
CA HIS A 34 -12.64 6.51 9.31
C HIS A 34 -11.57 5.90 10.23
N ASN A 35 -11.98 4.91 11.02
CA ASN A 35 -11.12 4.12 11.91
C ASN A 35 -11.23 2.62 11.59
N ASP A 36 -11.20 2.28 10.31
CA ASP A 36 -11.40 0.94 9.75
C ASP A 36 -10.11 0.27 9.24
N GLY A 37 -8.95 0.87 9.52
CA GLY A 37 -7.62 0.37 9.17
C GLY A 37 -7.11 -0.71 10.13
N THR A 38 -5.79 -0.84 10.20
CA THR A 38 -5.15 -1.84 11.08
C THR A 38 -5.51 -1.60 12.55
N LYS A 39 -5.48 -2.65 13.37
CA LYS A 39 -5.70 -2.53 14.84
C LYS A 39 -4.67 -1.65 15.56
N ARG A 40 -3.58 -1.24 14.89
CA ARG A 40 -2.49 -0.42 15.42
C ARG A 40 -1.98 0.54 14.34
N PRO A 41 -2.74 1.59 14.01
CA PRO A 41 -2.31 2.60 13.05
C PRO A 41 -0.96 3.18 13.44
N LEU A 42 -0.06 3.35 12.47
CA LEU A 42 1.14 4.19 12.64
C LEU A 42 0.79 5.66 12.43
N THR A 43 -0.06 5.93 11.45
CA THR A 43 -0.64 7.25 11.17
C THR A 43 -2.13 7.09 10.86
N VAL A 44 -2.85 8.22 10.77
CA VAL A 44 -4.27 8.25 10.42
C VAL A 44 -4.41 8.86 9.05
N VAL A 45 -5.16 8.19 8.17
CA VAL A 45 -5.54 8.77 6.88
C VAL A 45 -6.60 9.83 7.11
N LYS A 46 -6.31 11.05 6.69
CA LYS A 46 -7.20 12.20 6.82
C LYS A 46 -7.59 12.74 5.45
N TRP A 47 -8.59 13.60 5.46
CA TRP A 47 -8.89 14.46 4.32
C TRP A 47 -7.74 15.44 4.10
N GLU A 48 -7.26 15.51 2.86
CA GLU A 48 -6.37 16.60 2.50
C GLU A 48 -7.13 17.92 2.53
N LYS A 49 -6.44 19.02 2.87
CA LYS A 49 -7.06 20.34 2.83
C LYS A 49 -7.55 20.62 1.42
N THR A 50 -8.86 20.79 1.29
CA THR A 50 -9.49 21.13 0.01
C THR A 50 -8.87 22.40 -0.58
N SER A 51 -8.51 22.33 -1.85
CA SER A 51 -7.94 23.45 -2.60
C SER A 51 -8.48 23.46 -4.03
N LEU A 52 -8.99 24.62 -4.44
CA LEU A 52 -9.38 24.92 -5.81
C LEU A 52 -8.33 25.79 -6.54
N ASP A 53 -7.13 25.95 -5.97
CA ASP A 53 -6.00 26.60 -6.63
C ASP A 53 -5.45 25.67 -7.73
N PRO A 54 -5.45 26.07 -9.02
CA PRO A 54 -4.92 25.24 -10.10
C PRO A 54 -3.44 24.87 -9.93
N ALA A 55 -2.63 25.62 -9.15
CA ALA A 55 -1.24 25.30 -8.89
C ALA A 55 -1.05 24.22 -7.81
N GLN A 56 -2.04 24.03 -6.94
CA GLN A 56 -2.07 23.05 -5.84
C GLN A 56 -3.50 22.53 -5.61
N PRO A 57 -4.15 21.91 -6.61
CA PRO A 57 -5.52 21.45 -6.42
C PRO A 57 -5.54 20.27 -5.47
N SER A 58 -6.63 20.16 -4.72
CA SER A 58 -6.94 19.00 -3.89
C SER A 58 -8.44 18.92 -3.69
N VAL A 59 -9.10 18.00 -4.40
CA VAL A 59 -10.54 17.78 -4.31
C VAL A 59 -10.77 16.32 -3.97
N PHE A 60 -11.36 16.01 -2.82
CA PHE A 60 -11.57 14.63 -2.36
C PHE A 60 -10.28 13.77 -2.39
N ALA A 61 -9.14 14.36 -2.04
CA ALA A 61 -7.89 13.63 -1.88
C ALA A 61 -7.66 13.25 -0.42
N ALA A 62 -7.02 12.12 -0.20
CA ALA A 62 -6.54 11.70 1.11
C ALA A 62 -5.11 12.19 1.36
N ALA A 63 -4.76 12.36 2.63
CA ALA A 63 -3.40 12.66 3.05
C ALA A 63 -3.03 11.96 4.36
N THR A 64 -1.72 11.89 4.60
CA THR A 64 -1.11 11.45 5.86
C THR A 64 0.00 12.43 6.24
N ASP A 65 0.20 12.61 7.55
CA ASP A 65 1.41 13.25 8.08
C ASP A 65 2.26 12.16 8.72
N VAL A 66 3.42 11.87 8.13
CA VAL A 66 4.35 10.88 8.67
C VAL A 66 5.36 11.60 9.56
N PRO A 67 5.47 11.24 10.86
CA PRO A 67 6.42 11.88 11.76
C PRO A 67 7.84 11.85 11.19
N PHE A 68 8.52 13.00 11.20
CA PHE A 68 9.89 13.20 10.68
C PHE A 68 10.07 13.10 9.16
N ASP A 69 9.08 12.62 8.41
CA ASP A 69 9.17 12.45 6.94
C ASP A 69 8.34 13.48 6.17
N GLY A 70 7.23 13.98 6.73
CA GLY A 70 6.46 15.09 6.18
C GLY A 70 5.04 14.72 5.74
N HIS A 71 4.51 15.51 4.82
CA HIS A 71 3.12 15.45 4.38
C HIS A 71 3.00 14.76 3.01
N TYR A 72 2.08 13.80 2.90
CA TYR A 72 1.89 12.99 1.71
C TYR A 72 0.44 13.09 1.24
N VAL A 73 0.25 13.22 -0.08
CA VAL A 73 -1.08 13.29 -0.71
C VAL A 73 -1.25 12.12 -1.66
N CYS A 74 -2.38 11.43 -1.53
CA CYS A 74 -2.75 10.29 -2.36
C CYS A 74 -2.89 10.71 -3.83
N ALA A 75 -2.31 9.92 -4.74
CA ALA A 75 -2.40 10.17 -6.18
C ALA A 75 -3.56 9.42 -6.87
N GLY A 76 -4.37 8.67 -6.13
CA GLY A 76 -5.60 8.01 -6.61
C GLY A 76 -5.38 7.08 -7.80
N ARG A 77 -4.36 6.21 -7.72
CA ARG A 77 -4.02 5.19 -8.74
C ARG A 77 -3.98 5.71 -10.18
N TRP A 78 -3.63 6.98 -10.40
CA TRP A 78 -3.81 7.63 -11.70
C TRP A 78 -3.09 6.94 -12.88
N ARG A 79 -2.07 6.09 -12.66
CA ARG A 79 -1.42 5.29 -13.71
C ARG A 79 -2.02 3.90 -13.90
N ASN A 80 -2.79 3.42 -12.93
CA ASN A 80 -3.31 2.06 -12.87
C ASN A 80 -4.85 1.99 -12.92
N ILE A 81 -5.47 3.03 -13.47
CA ILE A 81 -6.89 3.04 -13.80
C ILE A 81 -7.13 3.72 -15.15
N THR A 82 -8.02 3.15 -15.95
CA THR A 82 -8.44 3.71 -17.24
C THR A 82 -8.98 5.13 -17.06
N GLY A 83 -8.36 6.10 -17.73
CA GLY A 83 -8.74 7.52 -17.69
C GLY A 83 -7.93 8.36 -16.70
N GLY A 84 -7.21 7.73 -15.76
CA GLY A 84 -6.27 8.42 -14.89
C GLY A 84 -5.12 8.99 -15.71
N ARG A 85 -4.74 10.25 -15.44
CA ARG A 85 -3.73 10.97 -16.23
C ARG A 85 -3.24 12.24 -15.56
N ARG A 86 -2.15 12.80 -16.09
CA ARG A 86 -1.75 14.18 -15.80
C ARG A 86 -2.85 15.14 -16.25
N ALA A 87 -3.14 16.14 -15.43
CA ALA A 87 -4.12 17.17 -15.75
C ALA A 87 -3.55 18.15 -16.78
N ARG A 88 -4.38 18.53 -17.76
CA ARG A 88 -4.11 19.69 -18.63
C ARG A 88 -4.63 20.96 -17.94
N ALA A 89 -4.03 22.09 -18.26
CA ALA A 89 -4.39 23.37 -17.63
C ALA A 89 -5.85 23.77 -17.92
N ASP A 90 -6.25 23.70 -19.18
CA ASP A 90 -7.57 24.17 -19.65
C ASP A 90 -8.75 23.41 -19.02
N GLU A 91 -8.68 22.08 -18.99
CA GLU A 91 -9.73 21.24 -18.36
C GLU A 91 -9.72 21.36 -16.83
N LEU A 92 -8.55 21.54 -16.22
CA LEU A 92 -8.39 21.67 -14.78
C LEU A 92 -9.03 22.97 -14.32
N GLU A 93 -8.69 24.08 -14.96
CA GLU A 93 -9.25 25.40 -14.68
C GLU A 93 -10.77 25.38 -14.86
N ALA A 94 -11.28 24.85 -15.98
CA ALA A 94 -12.71 24.76 -16.22
C ALA A 94 -13.45 23.93 -15.17
N TYR A 95 -12.88 22.79 -14.74
CA TYR A 95 -13.46 21.97 -13.67
C TYR A 95 -13.47 22.70 -12.33
N LEU A 96 -12.33 23.26 -11.92
CA LEU A 96 -12.19 23.95 -10.62
C LEU A 96 -13.08 25.19 -10.55
N ASP A 97 -13.16 25.96 -11.65
CA ASP A 97 -14.07 27.11 -11.76
C ASP A 97 -15.53 26.69 -11.64
N GLY A 98 -15.89 25.55 -12.23
CA GLY A 98 -17.21 24.95 -12.07
C GLY A 98 -17.59 24.70 -10.62
N LEU A 99 -16.63 24.36 -9.75
CA LEU A 99 -16.88 24.10 -8.32
C LEU A 99 -16.98 25.37 -7.46
N LYS A 100 -16.49 26.51 -7.94
CA LYS A 100 -16.46 27.77 -7.16
C LYS A 100 -17.88 28.21 -6.79
N GLY A 101 -18.07 28.55 -5.53
CA GLY A 101 -19.36 28.99 -4.99
C GLY A 101 -20.40 27.88 -4.81
N GLN A 102 -20.10 26.63 -5.19
CA GLN A 102 -20.94 25.48 -4.87
C GLN A 102 -20.64 24.96 -3.47
N ASP A 103 -21.66 24.36 -2.84
CA ASP A 103 -21.48 23.56 -1.62
C ASP A 103 -20.57 22.35 -1.91
N PRO A 104 -19.47 22.13 -1.16
CA PRO A 104 -18.62 20.95 -1.31
C PRO A 104 -19.34 19.61 -1.25
N ALA A 105 -20.48 19.52 -0.56
CA ALA A 105 -21.31 18.31 -0.54
C ALA A 105 -21.93 17.97 -1.91
N LEU A 106 -22.05 18.96 -2.81
CA LEU A 106 -22.61 18.81 -4.15
C LEU A 106 -21.55 18.59 -5.22
N TRP A 107 -20.26 18.75 -4.89
CA TRP A 107 -19.18 18.60 -5.86
C TRP A 107 -19.14 17.17 -6.41
N LYS A 108 -18.99 17.08 -7.74
CA LYS A 108 -18.95 15.82 -8.48
C LYS A 108 -17.54 15.55 -9.01
N PRO A 109 -17.07 14.30 -9.01
CA PRO A 109 -15.87 13.94 -9.73
C PRO A 109 -16.00 14.22 -11.23
N TYR A 110 -14.88 14.51 -11.87
CA TYR A 110 -14.73 14.58 -13.31
C TYR A 110 -14.87 13.18 -13.94
N TYR A 111 -15.66 13.07 -15.01
CA TYR A 111 -15.98 11.81 -15.71
C TYR A 111 -16.23 10.60 -14.77
N THR A 112 -17.01 10.82 -13.70
CA THR A 112 -17.53 9.82 -12.74
C THR A 112 -16.69 9.54 -11.50
N TYR A 113 -15.36 9.42 -11.59
CA TYR A 113 -14.54 8.99 -10.43
C TYR A 113 -13.23 9.76 -10.25
N PHE A 114 -12.90 10.71 -11.13
CA PHE A 114 -11.62 11.43 -11.02
C PHE A 114 -11.76 12.78 -10.35
N THR A 115 -10.80 13.13 -9.52
CA THR A 115 -10.67 14.46 -8.98
C THR A 115 -9.22 14.95 -9.14
N PRO A 116 -8.97 16.26 -9.23
CA PRO A 116 -7.62 16.78 -9.40
C PRO A 116 -6.89 16.79 -8.06
N ARG A 117 -5.61 16.42 -8.06
CA ARG A 117 -4.71 16.59 -6.90
C ARG A 117 -3.29 16.87 -7.34
N LYS A 118 -2.55 17.63 -6.54
CA LYS A 118 -1.09 17.67 -6.62
C LYS A 118 -0.49 16.53 -5.80
N ILE A 119 0.37 15.73 -6.41
CA ILE A 119 1.10 14.66 -5.71
C ILE A 119 2.14 15.31 -4.79
N GLN A 120 2.16 14.90 -3.53
CA GLN A 120 3.08 15.43 -2.51
C GLN A 120 3.68 14.31 -1.68
N GLY A 121 4.89 14.54 -1.19
CA GLY A 121 5.64 13.64 -0.34
C GLY A 121 7.13 13.66 -0.65
N LYS A 122 7.94 13.39 0.37
CA LYS A 122 9.39 13.23 0.22
C LYS A 122 9.70 11.94 -0.53
N ASP A 123 10.61 12.00 -1.50
CA ASP A 123 11.07 10.85 -2.30
C ASP A 123 9.95 10.09 -3.01
N VAL A 124 8.77 10.71 -3.17
CA VAL A 124 7.64 10.13 -3.88
C VAL A 124 7.86 10.28 -5.38
N PRO A 125 7.84 9.17 -6.15
CA PRO A 125 7.81 9.25 -7.61
C PRO A 125 6.64 10.12 -8.05
N ASP A 126 6.86 11.02 -9.01
CA ASP A 126 5.87 11.97 -9.52
C ASP A 126 5.46 13.11 -8.58
N ALA A 127 6.13 13.30 -7.44
CA ALA A 127 5.90 14.47 -6.57
C ALA A 127 5.96 15.79 -7.37
N GLY A 128 4.98 16.66 -7.13
CA GLY A 128 4.82 17.94 -7.82
C GLY A 128 3.92 17.90 -9.06
N LEU A 129 3.62 16.72 -9.63
CA LEU A 129 2.67 16.60 -10.73
C LEU A 129 1.23 16.84 -10.26
N ILE A 130 0.41 17.39 -11.16
CA ILE A 130 -1.03 17.49 -10.98
C ILE A 130 -1.71 16.41 -11.82
N VAL A 131 -2.54 15.61 -11.19
CA VAL A 131 -3.16 14.43 -11.81
C VAL A 131 -4.66 14.38 -11.54
N TRP A 132 -5.37 13.77 -12.49
CA TRP A 132 -6.71 13.22 -12.31
C TRP A 132 -6.56 11.83 -11.71
N GLY A 133 -6.66 11.77 -10.38
CA GLY A 133 -6.64 10.53 -9.61
C GLY A 133 -8.04 10.18 -9.12
N GLU A 134 -8.26 8.93 -8.79
CA GLU A 134 -9.52 8.48 -8.22
C GLU A 134 -9.88 9.21 -6.93
N ASP A 135 -11.18 9.38 -6.76
CA ASP A 135 -11.84 9.90 -5.59
C ASP A 135 -11.54 9.05 -4.34
N CYS A 136 -11.04 9.69 -3.28
CA CYS A 136 -10.64 9.00 -2.06
C CYS A 136 -11.79 8.76 -1.06
N ARG A 137 -13.03 9.21 -1.33
CA ARG A 137 -14.18 9.12 -0.39
C ARG A 137 -14.54 7.71 0.07
N PHE A 138 -14.27 6.71 -0.75
CA PHE A 138 -14.63 5.33 -0.45
C PHE A 138 -13.44 4.37 -0.65
N ALA A 139 -12.23 4.92 -0.74
CA ALA A 139 -11.02 4.15 -0.98
C ALA A 139 -10.27 3.95 0.33
N GLN A 140 -9.85 2.71 0.58
CA GLN A 140 -8.86 2.42 1.61
C GLN A 140 -7.46 2.77 1.12
N HIS A 141 -6.59 3.17 2.05
CA HIS A 141 -5.25 3.63 1.73
C HIS A 141 -4.23 2.82 2.52
N PHE A 142 -3.26 2.23 1.81
CA PHE A 142 -2.20 1.44 2.41
C PHE A 142 -0.82 1.96 2.01
N ASP A 143 0.19 1.71 2.82
CA ASP A 143 1.56 1.60 2.33
C ASP A 143 1.93 0.12 2.18
N CYS A 144 3.14 -0.17 1.71
CA CYS A 144 3.55 -1.54 1.45
C CYS A 144 3.54 -2.40 2.74
N ILE A 145 3.96 -1.86 3.88
CA ILE A 145 4.07 -2.59 5.14
C ILE A 145 2.71 -2.76 5.79
N SER A 146 1.92 -1.69 5.84
CA SER A 146 0.62 -1.68 6.46
C SER A 146 -0.38 -2.56 5.71
N PHE A 147 -0.25 -2.68 4.38
CA PHE A 147 -1.01 -3.64 3.60
C PHE A 147 -0.78 -5.07 4.09
N ILE A 148 0.48 -5.47 4.26
CA ILE A 148 0.83 -6.80 4.77
C ILE A 148 0.31 -7.00 6.20
N ASN A 149 0.53 -6.01 7.07
CA ASN A 149 0.04 -6.06 8.44
C ASN A 149 -1.49 -6.18 8.49
N TYR A 150 -2.19 -5.43 7.67
CA TYR A 150 -3.65 -5.42 7.61
C TYR A 150 -4.19 -6.78 7.18
N VAL A 151 -3.69 -7.32 6.04
CA VAL A 151 -4.09 -8.63 5.53
C VAL A 151 -3.87 -9.68 6.60
N LEU A 152 -2.66 -9.78 7.14
CA LEU A 152 -2.32 -10.81 8.11
C LEU A 152 -3.08 -10.63 9.44
N SER A 153 -3.42 -9.40 9.85
CA SER A 153 -4.22 -9.16 11.06
C SER A 153 -5.66 -9.64 10.96
N ASN A 154 -6.18 -9.74 9.73
CA ASN A 154 -7.51 -10.24 9.42
C ASN A 154 -7.51 -11.75 9.12
N THR A 155 -6.35 -12.34 8.87
CA THR A 155 -6.25 -13.75 8.44
C THR A 155 -5.44 -14.64 9.37
N THR A 156 -4.92 -14.12 10.47
CA THR A 156 -4.06 -14.88 11.39
C THR A 156 -4.45 -14.63 12.83
N THR A 157 -4.15 -15.59 13.70
CA THR A 157 -4.50 -15.54 15.12
C THR A 157 -3.53 -14.71 15.95
N GLN A 158 -2.73 -13.81 15.35
CA GLN A 158 -1.72 -13.06 16.09
C GLN A 158 -2.32 -11.92 16.92
N VAL A 159 -2.87 -12.31 18.06
CA VAL A 159 -2.94 -11.48 19.25
C VAL A 159 -1.78 -11.94 20.16
N SER A 160 -0.69 -11.16 20.16
CA SER A 160 0.28 -11.11 21.27
C SER A 160 1.03 -12.38 21.68
N LYS A 161 1.59 -13.18 20.77
CA LYS A 161 2.60 -14.18 21.18
C LYS A 161 3.99 -13.55 21.22
N GLN A 162 4.62 -13.62 22.39
CA GLN A 162 6.05 -13.34 22.54
C GLN A 162 6.84 -14.52 21.97
N ASP A 163 7.97 -14.24 21.32
CA ASP A 163 8.98 -15.24 21.03
C ASP A 163 9.63 -15.72 22.34
N LYS A 164 10.56 -16.68 22.24
CA LYS A 164 11.27 -17.25 23.39
C LYS A 164 12.12 -16.23 24.17
N THR A 165 12.30 -15.02 23.64
CA THR A 165 13.04 -13.92 24.28
C THR A 165 12.10 -12.86 24.90
N GLY A 166 10.79 -13.07 24.84
CA GLY A 166 9.80 -12.11 25.35
C GLY A 166 9.39 -11.05 24.31
N ASN A 167 9.91 -11.10 23.07
CA ASN A 167 9.57 -10.13 22.04
C ASN A 167 8.27 -10.54 21.36
N ARG A 168 7.25 -9.69 21.43
CA ARG A 168 6.01 -9.91 20.69
C ARG A 168 6.34 -10.06 19.20
N ILE A 169 5.89 -11.15 18.58
CA ILE A 169 5.83 -11.25 17.12
C ILE A 169 4.71 -10.26 16.74
N MET A 170 5.10 -9.04 16.36
CA MET A 170 4.18 -7.92 16.13
C MET A 170 4.12 -7.57 14.65
N TRP A 171 2.96 -7.05 14.26
CA TRP A 171 2.83 -6.07 13.18
C TRP A 171 3.94 -5.03 13.34
N THR A 172 4.81 -4.95 12.36
CA THR A 172 6.00 -4.10 12.39
C THR A 172 5.86 -2.97 11.39
N ALA A 173 6.46 -1.83 11.72
CA ALA A 173 6.64 -0.69 10.81
C ALA A 173 7.92 -0.83 9.97
N ASN A 174 8.65 -1.95 10.07
CA ASN A 174 9.97 -2.14 9.49
C ASN A 174 10.04 -3.43 8.68
N ILE A 175 10.33 -3.31 7.37
CA ILE A 175 10.49 -4.46 6.46
C ILE A 175 11.60 -5.41 6.94
N GLU A 176 12.69 -4.88 7.51
CA GLU A 176 13.79 -5.70 8.04
C GLU A 176 13.31 -6.70 9.10
N GLN A 177 12.34 -6.30 9.93
CA GLN A 177 11.76 -7.19 10.93
C GLN A 177 10.91 -8.29 10.27
N TRP A 178 10.21 -8.01 9.17
CA TRP A 178 9.53 -9.05 8.39
C TRP A 178 10.51 -10.03 7.76
N VAL A 179 11.62 -9.53 7.20
CA VAL A 179 12.70 -10.38 6.67
C VAL A 179 13.24 -11.32 7.74
N ASN A 180 13.52 -10.80 8.95
CA ASN A 180 14.11 -11.57 10.04
C ASN A 180 13.15 -12.55 10.74
N THR A 181 11.83 -12.36 10.59
CA THR A 181 10.81 -13.21 11.25
C THR A 181 10.21 -14.28 10.33
N THR A 182 10.57 -14.26 9.05
CA THR A 182 10.16 -15.28 8.08
C THR A 182 11.23 -16.36 7.92
N THR A 183 10.83 -17.55 7.47
CA THR A 183 11.79 -18.59 7.09
C THR A 183 12.31 -18.30 5.68
N PRO A 184 13.62 -18.11 5.46
CA PRO A 184 14.15 -17.83 4.13
C PRO A 184 13.77 -18.91 3.11
N VAL A 185 13.39 -18.49 1.90
CA VAL A 185 13.10 -19.37 0.76
C VAL A 185 14.00 -18.95 -0.39
N LYS A 186 14.53 -19.90 -1.17
CA LYS A 186 15.32 -19.52 -2.34
C LYS A 186 14.42 -18.82 -3.36
N LEU A 187 14.97 -17.83 -4.06
CA LEU A 187 14.19 -17.04 -5.01
C LEU A 187 13.68 -17.89 -6.20
N ASP A 188 14.41 -18.96 -6.55
CA ASP A 188 14.11 -19.88 -7.64
C ASP A 188 13.27 -21.11 -7.23
N ASP A 189 13.00 -21.29 -5.92
CA ASP A 189 12.08 -22.34 -5.46
C ASP A 189 10.66 -22.09 -6.02
N PRO A 190 9.84 -23.14 -6.24
CA PRO A 190 8.47 -22.99 -6.72
C PRO A 190 7.66 -21.98 -5.88
N VAL A 191 6.80 -21.21 -6.55
CA VAL A 191 5.92 -20.24 -5.88
C VAL A 191 5.00 -20.95 -4.89
N VAL A 192 4.92 -20.40 -3.69
CA VAL A 192 3.98 -20.83 -2.64
C VAL A 192 3.15 -19.62 -2.23
N PRO A 193 1.82 -19.73 -2.20
CA PRO A 193 0.96 -18.63 -1.80
C PRO A 193 1.31 -18.07 -0.43
N ALA A 194 1.19 -16.76 -0.29
CA ALA A 194 1.48 -15.99 0.92
C ALA A 194 2.95 -16.04 1.39
N ASP A 195 3.88 -16.51 0.56
CA ASP A 195 5.28 -16.16 0.76
C ASP A 195 5.45 -14.64 0.56
N LEU A 196 6.23 -14.00 1.43
CA LEU A 196 6.58 -12.59 1.34
C LEU A 196 7.79 -12.43 0.42
N VAL A 197 7.78 -11.37 -0.37
CA VAL A 197 8.88 -10.97 -1.24
C VAL A 197 9.32 -9.56 -0.88
N PHE A 198 10.63 -9.31 -0.94
CA PHE A 198 11.24 -8.10 -0.42
C PHE A 198 12.19 -7.46 -1.44
N ARG A 199 12.08 -6.15 -1.66
CA ARG A 199 13.09 -5.37 -2.39
C ARG A 199 13.92 -4.56 -1.40
N GLY A 200 15.21 -4.46 -1.69
CA GLY A 200 16.12 -3.64 -0.93
C GLY A 200 17.42 -3.39 -1.69
N ASP A 201 18.04 -2.27 -1.38
CA ASP A 201 19.28 -1.81 -1.98
C ASP A 201 20.46 -2.01 -1.05
N ARG A 202 21.56 -2.51 -1.59
CA ARG A 202 22.83 -2.62 -0.88
C ARG A 202 23.53 -1.28 -0.82
N SER A 203 24.06 -0.91 0.34
CA SER A 203 24.86 0.31 0.49
C SER A 203 26.12 0.29 -0.39
N ASN A 204 26.68 -0.90 -0.64
CA ASN A 204 27.70 -1.14 -1.66
C ASN A 204 27.33 -2.34 -2.52
N LYS A 205 26.98 -2.10 -3.79
CA LYS A 205 26.55 -3.15 -4.74
C LYS A 205 27.64 -4.20 -5.03
N LEU A 206 28.91 -3.88 -4.80
CA LEU A 206 30.04 -4.78 -5.02
C LEU A 206 30.36 -5.67 -3.81
N ASP A 207 29.89 -5.30 -2.62
CA ASP A 207 30.13 -6.06 -1.40
C ASP A 207 28.89 -6.89 -1.04
N PRO A 208 28.94 -8.23 -1.16
CA PRO A 208 27.82 -9.11 -0.82
C PRO A 208 27.48 -9.09 0.69
N ASN A 209 28.35 -8.57 1.55
CA ASN A 209 28.12 -8.44 2.98
C ASN A 209 27.62 -7.05 3.38
N SER A 210 27.51 -6.12 2.44
CA SER A 210 27.03 -4.78 2.72
C SER A 210 25.57 -4.79 3.18
N LYS A 211 25.26 -3.87 4.10
CA LYS A 211 23.93 -3.72 4.68
C LYS A 211 22.90 -3.45 3.57
N ILE A 212 21.77 -4.14 3.65
CA ILE A 212 20.61 -3.93 2.78
C ILE A 212 19.67 -2.93 3.45
N THR A 213 19.30 -1.88 2.72
CA THR A 213 18.18 -0.99 3.07
C THR A 213 16.95 -1.54 2.36
N TRP A 214 16.02 -2.12 3.12
CA TRP A 214 14.78 -2.65 2.59
C TRP A 214 13.81 -1.51 2.26
N THR A 215 13.22 -1.56 1.07
CA THR A 215 12.41 -0.47 0.51
C THR A 215 10.99 -0.89 0.17
N HIS A 216 10.75 -2.19 -0.05
CA HIS A 216 9.42 -2.67 -0.45
C HIS A 216 9.14 -4.12 -0.03
N ILE A 217 7.85 -4.45 0.14
CA ILE A 217 7.35 -5.76 0.52
C ILE A 217 6.06 -6.10 -0.24
N GLY A 218 5.88 -7.37 -0.61
CA GLY A 218 4.67 -7.90 -1.26
C GLY A 218 4.38 -9.35 -0.90
N LEU A 219 3.24 -9.88 -1.36
CA LEU A 219 2.78 -11.26 -1.17
C LEU A 219 2.75 -12.01 -2.50
N LEU A 220 3.23 -13.26 -2.52
CA LEU A 220 3.05 -14.13 -3.69
C LEU A 220 1.64 -14.71 -3.74
N HIS A 221 0.99 -14.53 -4.89
CA HIS A 221 -0.28 -15.16 -5.24
C HIS A 221 -0.07 -16.55 -5.89
N GLU A 222 -1.09 -17.40 -5.86
CA GLU A 222 -1.02 -18.77 -6.40
C GLU A 222 -0.81 -18.85 -7.92
N ASN A 223 -1.11 -17.78 -8.65
CA ASN A 223 -0.87 -17.68 -10.10
C ASN A 223 0.55 -17.20 -10.45
N GLY A 224 1.41 -16.94 -9.46
CA GLY A 224 2.77 -16.45 -9.69
C GLY A 224 2.89 -14.92 -9.82
N ASN A 225 1.83 -14.16 -9.56
CA ASN A 225 1.90 -12.70 -9.45
C ASN A 225 2.18 -12.25 -8.01
N VAL A 226 2.58 -10.99 -7.84
CA VAL A 226 2.80 -10.32 -6.57
C VAL A 226 1.61 -9.41 -6.25
N ILE A 227 1.02 -9.57 -5.07
CA ILE A 227 0.02 -8.66 -4.50
C ILE A 227 0.75 -7.66 -3.60
N GLN A 228 0.59 -6.37 -3.87
CA GLN A 228 1.37 -5.34 -3.19
C GLN A 228 0.68 -3.98 -3.25
N ALA A 229 0.94 -3.14 -2.25
CA ALA A 229 0.74 -1.70 -2.33
C ALA A 229 2.09 -1.08 -2.75
N GLU A 230 2.26 -0.70 -4.01
CA GLU A 230 3.60 -0.39 -4.56
C GLU A 230 3.99 1.10 -4.46
N GLN A 231 3.13 1.98 -4.96
CA GLN A 231 3.41 3.42 -5.04
C GLN A 231 2.12 4.21 -5.25
N ALA A 232 2.15 5.52 -4.93
CA ALA A 232 0.99 6.39 -4.97
C ALA A 232 0.22 6.36 -6.31
N SER A 233 0.94 6.21 -7.43
CA SER A 233 0.37 6.18 -8.77
C SER A 233 -0.30 4.86 -9.15
N MET A 234 0.00 3.76 -8.44
CA MET A 234 -0.47 2.41 -8.76
C MET A 234 -1.51 1.87 -7.77
N GLY A 235 -1.35 2.17 -6.48
CA GLY A 235 -2.18 1.58 -5.42
C GLY A 235 -1.83 0.13 -5.08
N VAL A 236 -2.82 -0.59 -4.57
CA VAL A 236 -2.77 -2.04 -4.37
C VAL A 236 -3.09 -2.73 -5.69
N HIS A 237 -2.22 -3.63 -6.15
CA HIS A 237 -2.37 -4.34 -7.42
C HIS A 237 -1.81 -5.77 -7.39
N THR A 238 -2.10 -6.53 -8.45
CA THR A 238 -1.74 -7.95 -8.61
C THR A 238 -1.26 -8.30 -10.02
N ASP A 239 -0.85 -7.32 -10.82
CA ASP A 239 -0.46 -7.50 -12.22
C ASP A 239 1.06 -7.71 -12.42
N GLU A 240 1.88 -7.42 -11.40
CA GLU A 240 3.31 -7.75 -11.44
C GLU A 240 3.53 -9.27 -11.33
N LYS A 241 4.12 -9.87 -12.37
CA LYS A 241 4.58 -11.26 -12.32
C LYS A 241 5.84 -11.38 -11.47
N TYR A 242 5.88 -12.37 -10.57
CA TYR A 242 7.09 -12.67 -9.80
C TYR A 242 8.22 -13.15 -10.72
N VAL A 243 9.34 -12.44 -10.68
CA VAL A 243 10.59 -12.81 -11.35
C VAL A 243 11.69 -12.88 -10.28
N PRO A 244 12.32 -14.05 -10.04
CA PRO A 244 13.31 -14.22 -8.97
C PRO A 244 14.39 -13.12 -8.91
N GLY A 245 14.92 -12.71 -10.07
CA GLY A 245 15.95 -11.66 -10.15
C GLY A 245 15.46 -10.23 -9.89
N GLY A 246 14.16 -9.99 -9.79
CA GLY A 246 13.56 -8.69 -9.47
C GLY A 246 13.38 -8.43 -7.96
N TRP A 247 13.72 -9.41 -7.12
CA TRP A 247 13.51 -9.38 -5.68
C TRP A 247 14.81 -9.72 -4.93
N THR A 248 15.04 -9.07 -3.80
CA THR A 248 16.27 -9.22 -3.01
C THR A 248 16.18 -10.41 -2.05
N ALA A 249 14.98 -10.72 -1.55
CA ALA A 249 14.73 -11.88 -0.70
C ALA A 249 13.29 -12.39 -0.82
N ARG A 250 13.08 -13.64 -0.41
CA ARG A 250 11.78 -14.28 -0.25
C ARG A 250 11.73 -15.00 1.10
N GLY A 251 10.62 -14.84 1.80
CA GLY A 251 10.41 -15.38 3.13
C GLY A 251 9.07 -16.07 3.26
N ARG A 252 9.06 -17.22 3.94
CA ARG A 252 7.86 -17.98 4.24
C ARG A 252 7.36 -17.66 5.64
N LEU A 253 6.08 -17.30 5.74
CA LEU A 253 5.42 -17.11 7.04
C LEU A 253 5.51 -18.41 7.87
N PRO A 254 5.89 -18.32 9.17
CA PRO A 254 5.90 -19.47 10.07
C PRO A 254 4.54 -20.15 10.14
N THR A 255 4.52 -21.49 10.17
CA THR A 255 3.26 -22.26 10.30
C THR A 255 2.51 -21.95 11.59
N SER A 256 3.18 -21.48 12.63
CA SER A 256 2.55 -21.03 13.88
C SER A 256 1.65 -19.80 13.74
N LEU A 257 1.78 -19.04 12.65
CA LEU A 257 0.87 -17.94 12.29
C LEU A 257 -0.38 -18.42 11.57
N LEU A 258 -0.29 -19.58 10.93
CA LEU A 258 -1.31 -20.11 10.03
C LEU A 258 -2.17 -21.07 10.84
N ARG A 259 -3.34 -20.61 11.29
CA ARG A 259 -4.32 -21.52 11.89
C ARG A 259 -5.62 -21.58 11.08
N PRO A 260 -6.16 -22.79 10.85
CA PRO A 260 -7.48 -22.97 10.25
C PRO A 260 -8.65 -22.67 11.19
N ASP A 261 -8.41 -22.57 12.50
CA ASP A 261 -9.46 -22.37 13.51
C ASP A 261 -9.88 -20.89 13.68
N ALA A 262 -9.25 -19.97 12.95
CA ALA A 262 -9.57 -18.55 12.95
C ALA A 262 -10.76 -18.19 12.05
N TRP A 263 -11.41 -19.19 11.44
CA TRP A 263 -12.34 -19.05 10.33
C TRP A 263 -13.68 -19.72 10.62
#